data_AF-A0A2H0IME4-F1
#
_entry.id   AF-A0A2H0IME4-F1
#
_cell.length_a   1.000
_cell.length_b   1.000
_cell.length_c   1.000
_cell.angle_alpha   90.00
_cell.angle_beta   90.00
_cell.angle_gamma   90.00
#
_symmetry.space_group_name_H-M   'P 1'
#
loop_
_entity.id
_entity.type
_entity.pdbx_description
1 polymer ?
#
loop_
_entity_poly.entity_id
_entity_poly.type
_entity_poly.pdbx_seq_one_letter_code
_entity_poly.pdbx_strand_id
1 'polypeptide(L)'
;MKYKKPLLLVVIVLVILMMWQSFSQPGVGDLEGGFTEITSYRNENNTGPIIRVYIVTVVDTLLAEYKAYGNFMLHTKYGNTKVFFFDALKPFPTEVNANAPYFPTSFESNLLASYEKNASGWVHLRRY
;
A
#
# COMPACT_ATOMS: atom_id res chain seq x y z
N MET A 1 6.58 -43.62 -22.77
CA MET A 1 5.27 -43.32 -22.14
C MET A 1 5.18 -43.59 -20.64
N LYS A 2 6.17 -44.27 -20.02
CA LYS A 2 6.15 -44.75 -18.61
C LYS A 2 6.22 -43.63 -17.55
N TYR A 3 6.83 -42.49 -17.88
CA TYR A 3 7.01 -41.35 -16.96
C TYR A 3 5.94 -40.26 -17.05
N LYS A 4 4.98 -40.35 -17.99
CA LYS A 4 3.96 -39.31 -18.20
C LYS A 4 3.00 -39.17 -17.01
N LYS A 5 2.63 -40.29 -16.37
CA LYS A 5 1.72 -40.33 -15.22
C LYS A 5 2.35 -39.74 -13.93
N PRO A 6 3.56 -40.14 -13.50
CA PRO A 6 4.19 -39.52 -12.33
C PRO A 6 4.54 -38.05 -12.58
N LEU A 7 4.95 -37.68 -13.81
CA LEU A 7 5.20 -36.28 -14.16
C LEU A 7 3.93 -35.42 -14.05
N LEU A 8 2.78 -35.93 -14.53
CA LEU A 8 1.50 -35.22 -14.40
C LEU A 8 1.12 -35.02 -12.93
N LEU A 9 1.34 -36.02 -12.08
CA LEU A 9 1.07 -35.91 -10.65
C LEU A 9 1.94 -34.83 -9.99
N VAL A 10 3.23 -34.78 -10.33
CA VAL A 10 4.13 -33.72 -9.83
C VAL A 10 3.65 -32.34 -10.27
N VAL A 11 3.24 -32.18 -11.54
CA VAL A 11 2.70 -30.90 -12.04
C VAL A 11 1.45 -30.50 -11.27
N ILE A 12 0.52 -31.44 -11.02
CA ILE A 12 -0.71 -31.16 -10.26
C ILE A 12 -0.38 -30.72 -8.83
N VAL A 13 0.55 -31.40 -8.15
CA VAL A 13 0.97 -31.03 -6.80
C VAL A 13 1.59 -29.62 -6.79
N LEU A 14 2.45 -29.29 -7.77
CA LEU A 14 3.03 -27.96 -7.88
C LEU A 14 1.96 -26.88 -8.08
N VAL A 15 0.97 -27.12 -8.94
CA VAL A 15 -0.12 -26.17 -9.16
C VAL A 15 -0.93 -25.95 -7.88
N ILE A 16 -1.28 -27.02 -7.15
CA ILE A 16 -1.99 -26.90 -5.87
C ILE A 16 -1.18 -26.09 -4.86
N LEU A 17 0.13 -26.34 -4.75
CA LEU A 17 1.01 -25.58 -3.86
C LEU A 17 1.08 -24.10 -4.25
N MET A 18 1.21 -23.79 -5.55
CA MET A 18 1.21 -22.41 -6.03
C MET A 18 -0.10 -21.70 -5.71
N MET A 19 -1.24 -22.36 -5.94
CA MET A 19 -2.56 -21.80 -5.59
C MET A 19 -2.67 -21.53 -4.10
N TRP A 20 -2.30 -22.50 -3.25
CA TRP A 20 -2.34 -22.33 -1.80
C TRP A 20 -1.45 -21.17 -1.33
N GLN A 21 -0.24 -21.06 -1.88
CA GLN A 21 0.66 -19.94 -1.59
C GLN A 21 0.07 -18.60 -2.02
N SER A 22 -0.54 -18.51 -3.20
CA SER A 22 -1.16 -17.27 -3.68
C SER A 22 -2.36 -16.83 -2.83
N PHE A 23 -3.18 -17.78 -2.34
CA PHE A 23 -4.33 -17.44 -1.50
C PHE A 23 -3.98 -17.22 -0.01
N SER A 24 -2.84 -17.69 0.46
CA SER A 24 -2.41 -17.52 1.85
C SER A 24 -1.49 -16.32 2.06
N GLN A 25 -1.20 -15.55 1.01
CA GLN A 25 -0.35 -14.38 1.11
C GLN A 25 -1.07 -13.28 1.91
N PRO A 26 -0.46 -12.74 2.97
CA PRO A 26 -1.09 -11.69 3.77
C PRO A 26 -1.32 -10.43 2.93
N GLY A 27 -2.46 -9.78 3.14
CA GLY A 27 -2.82 -8.52 2.49
C GLY A 27 -2.88 -7.35 3.48
N VAL A 28 -3.29 -6.19 2.98
CA VAL A 28 -3.51 -4.99 3.81
C VAL A 28 -4.58 -5.17 4.88
N GLY A 29 -5.55 -6.08 4.66
CA GLY A 29 -6.62 -6.38 5.61
C GLY A 29 -6.19 -7.23 6.80
N ASP A 30 -5.03 -7.88 6.70
CA ASP A 30 -4.47 -8.70 7.78
C ASP A 30 -3.56 -7.88 8.73
N LEU A 31 -3.36 -6.59 8.44
CA LEU A 31 -2.51 -5.70 9.22
C LEU A 31 -3.23 -5.17 10.47
N GLU A 32 -2.46 -5.03 11.55
CA GLU A 32 -2.94 -4.32 12.74
C GLU A 32 -3.07 -2.81 12.45
N GLY A 33 -4.14 -2.19 12.96
CA GLY A 33 -4.42 -0.76 12.80
C GLY A 33 -5.77 -0.42 12.15
N GLY A 34 -6.42 -1.38 11.49
CA GLY A 34 -7.74 -1.17 10.88
C GLY A 34 -7.73 -0.12 9.76
N PHE A 35 -6.78 -0.25 8.83
CA PHE A 35 -6.57 0.72 7.76
C PHE A 35 -7.74 0.78 6.77
N THR A 36 -8.13 2.00 6.38
CA THR A 36 -9.11 2.22 5.30
C THR A 36 -8.60 3.27 4.31
N GLU A 37 -8.41 2.91 3.05
CA GLU A 37 -8.12 3.87 1.98
C GLU A 37 -9.34 4.75 1.70
N ILE A 38 -9.18 6.07 1.84
CA ILE A 38 -10.27 7.04 1.65
C ILE A 38 -10.27 7.58 0.22
N THR A 39 -9.09 8.00 -0.25
CA THR A 39 -8.93 8.58 -1.58
C THR A 39 -7.50 8.41 -2.06
N SER A 40 -7.32 8.37 -3.37
CA SER A 40 -6.01 8.25 -3.99
C SER A 40 -5.90 9.05 -5.28
N TYR A 41 -4.68 9.52 -5.54
CA TYR A 41 -4.30 10.20 -6.76
C TYR A 41 -3.23 9.39 -7.50
N ARG A 42 -3.37 9.32 -8.83
CA ARG A 42 -2.32 8.87 -9.73
C ARG A 42 -2.28 9.78 -10.95
N ASN A 43 -1.09 10.26 -11.32
CA ASN A 43 -0.94 11.06 -12.54
C ASN A 43 -1.22 10.25 -13.82
N GLU A 44 -1.55 10.96 -14.89
CA GLU A 44 -1.77 10.38 -16.22
C GLU A 44 -0.48 9.77 -16.79
N ASN A 45 -0.64 8.82 -17.73
CA ASN A 45 0.49 8.19 -18.39
C ASN A 45 1.33 9.21 -19.17
N ASN A 46 2.66 9.01 -19.18
CA ASN A 46 3.62 9.83 -19.93
C ASN A 46 3.75 11.30 -19.47
N THR A 47 3.26 11.67 -18.29
CA THR A 47 3.37 13.03 -17.73
C THR A 47 4.59 13.25 -16.81
N GLY A 48 5.57 12.35 -16.87
CA GLY A 48 6.77 12.35 -16.03
C GLY A 48 6.85 11.11 -15.11
N PRO A 49 7.59 11.19 -14.00
CA PRO A 49 7.63 10.12 -13.01
C PRO A 49 6.22 9.77 -12.51
N ILE A 50 5.99 8.50 -12.18
CA ILE A 50 4.69 8.09 -11.66
C ILE A 50 4.53 8.62 -10.24
N ILE A 51 3.48 9.38 -9.99
CA ILE A 51 3.15 9.92 -8.68
C ILE A 51 1.91 9.19 -8.20
N ARG A 52 2.00 8.55 -7.03
CA ARG A 52 0.86 8.00 -6.32
C ARG A 52 0.77 8.61 -4.94
N VAL A 53 -0.41 9.08 -4.57
CA VAL A 53 -0.66 9.66 -3.25
C VAL A 53 -1.93 9.04 -2.71
N TYR A 54 -1.88 8.54 -1.47
CA TYR A 54 -3.00 7.90 -0.80
C TYR A 54 -3.30 8.62 0.51
N ILE A 55 -4.59 8.78 0.80
CA ILE A 55 -5.10 9.15 2.11
C ILE A 55 -5.72 7.91 2.74
N VAL A 56 -5.25 7.58 3.94
CA VAL A 56 -5.65 6.37 4.65
C VAL A 56 -6.03 6.76 6.07
N THR A 57 -7.13 6.19 6.56
CA THR A 57 -7.51 6.32 7.97
C THR A 57 -7.12 5.08 8.76
N VAL A 58 -6.90 5.26 10.05
CA VAL A 58 -6.42 4.25 10.99
C VAL A 58 -7.30 4.27 12.23
N VAL A 59 -7.82 3.11 12.62
CA VAL A 59 -8.68 2.96 13.79
C VAL A 59 -7.85 2.77 15.06
N ASP A 60 -6.89 1.84 15.04
CA ASP A 60 -5.97 1.62 16.15
C ASP A 60 -4.61 2.24 15.85
N THR A 61 -4.39 3.43 16.38
CA THR A 61 -3.18 4.21 16.08
C THR A 61 -1.92 3.70 16.79
N LEU A 62 -2.08 2.90 17.85
CA LEU A 62 -0.98 2.39 18.69
C LEU A 62 -0.36 1.13 18.10
N LEU A 63 -1.20 0.20 17.62
CA LEU A 63 -0.76 -1.05 16.99
C LEU A 63 -0.56 -0.93 15.47
N ALA A 64 -0.89 0.22 14.88
CA ALA A 64 -0.82 0.41 13.44
C ALA A 64 0.54 0.12 12.79
N GLU A 65 0.52 -0.80 11.83
CA GLU A 65 1.67 -1.19 11.02
C GLU A 65 1.89 -0.28 9.80
N TYR A 66 2.04 1.03 10.01
CA TYR A 66 2.12 2.04 8.94
C TYR A 66 3.11 1.71 7.81
N LYS A 67 4.29 1.18 8.16
CA LYS A 67 5.32 0.80 7.18
C LYS A 67 4.89 -0.41 6.35
N ALA A 68 4.26 -1.40 7.00
CA ALA A 68 3.78 -2.59 6.31
C ALA A 68 2.68 -2.22 5.33
N TYR A 69 1.71 -1.40 5.75
CA TYR A 69 0.67 -0.87 4.85
C TYR A 69 1.29 -0.17 3.64
N GLY A 70 2.22 0.77 3.88
CA GLY A 70 2.89 1.49 2.79
C GLY A 70 3.65 0.57 1.83
N ASN A 71 4.22 -0.54 2.31
CA ASN A 71 4.91 -1.53 1.49
C ASN A 71 3.97 -2.36 0.61
N PHE A 72 2.69 -2.50 0.98
CA PHE A 72 1.69 -3.12 0.13
C PHE A 72 1.18 -2.21 -0.99
N MET A 73 1.42 -0.90 -0.90
CA MET A 73 0.97 0.03 -1.93
C MET A 73 1.74 -0.15 -3.24
N LEU A 74 1.04 0.07 -4.35
CA LEU A 74 1.63 -0.02 -5.69
C LEU A 74 2.82 0.92 -5.83
N HIS A 75 3.99 0.35 -6.17
CA HIS A 75 5.22 1.09 -6.38
C HIS A 75 5.91 0.64 -7.67
N THR A 76 6.58 1.56 -8.35
CA THR A 76 7.45 1.25 -9.50
C THR A 76 8.75 2.03 -9.40
N LYS A 77 9.81 1.52 -10.04
CA LYS A 77 11.10 2.21 -10.10
C LYS A 77 11.09 3.55 -10.85
N TYR A 78 9.96 3.90 -11.46
CA TYR A 78 9.77 5.11 -12.27
C TYR A 78 8.97 6.18 -11.51
N GLY A 79 8.77 6.02 -10.21
CA GLY A 79 7.85 6.86 -9.49
C GLY A 79 7.95 6.81 -7.98
N ASN A 80 7.19 7.68 -7.34
CA ASN A 80 7.10 7.80 -5.90
C ASN A 80 5.69 7.44 -5.45
N THR A 81 5.62 6.81 -4.28
CA THR A 81 4.36 6.39 -3.65
C THR A 81 4.33 7.00 -2.26
N LYS A 82 3.33 7.85 -1.99
CA LYS A 82 3.14 8.52 -0.70
C LYS A 82 1.84 8.07 -0.07
N VAL A 83 1.87 7.77 1.22
CA VAL A 83 0.67 7.45 2.01
C VAL A 83 0.64 8.37 3.21
N PHE A 84 -0.48 9.03 3.43
CA PHE A 84 -0.73 9.87 4.58
C PHE A 84 -1.79 9.20 5.46
N PHE A 85 -1.45 8.98 6.71
CA PHE A 85 -2.28 8.25 7.66
C PHE A 85 -2.93 9.23 8.63
N PHE A 86 -4.25 9.15 8.76
CA PHE A 86 -5.05 9.97 9.64
C PHE A 86 -5.80 9.11 10.65
N ASP A 87 -6.11 9.68 11.80
CA ASP A 87 -6.97 9.05 12.81
C ASP A 87 -8.41 8.98 12.29
N ALA A 88 -9.00 7.79 12.27
CA ALA A 88 -10.38 7.59 11.81
C ALA A 88 -11.42 8.30 12.69
N LEU A 89 -11.06 8.64 13.94
CA LEU A 89 -11.93 9.33 14.90
C LEU A 89 -11.81 10.86 14.84
N LYS A 90 -10.92 11.40 13.99
CA LYS A 90 -10.69 12.84 13.82
C LYS A 90 -11.07 13.29 12.40
N PRO A 91 -11.25 14.60 12.16
CA PRO A 91 -11.42 15.10 10.80
C PRO A 91 -10.21 14.71 9.91
N PHE A 92 -10.49 14.13 8.75
CA PHE A 92 -9.50 13.71 7.75
C PHE A 92 -9.87 14.23 6.35
N PRO A 93 -8.89 14.38 5.45
CA PRO A 93 -9.17 14.84 4.09
C PRO A 93 -9.83 13.74 3.25
N THR A 94 -10.75 14.13 2.37
CA THR A 94 -11.38 13.23 1.36
C THR A 94 -10.89 13.52 -0.06
N GLU A 95 -10.06 14.53 -0.22
CA GLU A 95 -9.45 14.95 -1.49
C GLU A 95 -7.92 14.89 -1.40
N VAL A 96 -7.29 14.58 -2.52
CA VAL A 96 -5.83 14.40 -2.61
C VAL A 96 -5.30 14.94 -3.92
N ASN A 97 -4.14 15.62 -3.85
CA ASN A 97 -3.47 16.27 -4.96
C ASN A 97 -2.17 15.56 -5.35
N ALA A 98 -1.72 15.83 -6.57
CA ALA A 98 -0.44 15.34 -7.10
C ALA A 98 0.78 15.91 -6.36
N ASN A 99 0.68 17.17 -5.92
CA ASN A 99 1.77 17.97 -5.42
C ASN A 99 1.44 18.53 -4.03
N ALA A 100 2.47 18.98 -3.32
CA ALA A 100 2.28 19.67 -2.05
C ALA A 100 1.48 20.98 -2.26
N PRO A 101 0.54 21.33 -1.36
CA PRO A 101 0.06 20.51 -0.25
C PRO A 101 -0.85 19.38 -0.76
N TYR A 102 -0.45 18.13 -0.49
CA TYR A 102 -1.09 16.92 -1.04
C TYR A 102 -2.53 16.73 -0.58
N PHE A 103 -2.93 17.43 0.48
CA PHE A 103 -4.27 17.51 1.04
C PHE A 103 -4.42 18.90 1.70
N PRO A 104 -5.64 19.36 2.01
CA PRO A 104 -5.83 20.67 2.65
C PRO A 104 -5.06 20.79 3.97
N THR A 105 -4.32 21.89 4.12
CA THR A 105 -3.39 22.10 5.25
C THR A 105 -4.09 22.15 6.61
N SER A 106 -5.40 22.40 6.65
CA SER A 106 -6.23 22.33 7.86
C SER A 106 -6.20 20.96 8.56
N PHE A 107 -5.84 19.90 7.84
CA PHE A 107 -5.77 18.54 8.38
C PHE A 107 -4.35 18.14 8.85
N GLU A 108 -3.33 18.97 8.66
CA GLU A 108 -1.94 18.62 9.04
C GLU A 108 -1.79 18.30 10.53
N SER A 109 -2.57 18.94 11.40
CA SER A 109 -2.58 18.66 12.85
C SER A 109 -3.14 17.28 13.22
N ASN A 110 -3.87 16.64 12.31
CA ASN A 110 -4.46 15.32 12.49
C ASN A 110 -3.69 14.21 11.76
N LEU A 111 -2.59 14.55 11.09
CA LEU A 111 -1.72 13.58 10.42
C LEU A 111 -0.98 12.75 11.47
N LEU A 112 -1.13 11.43 11.42
CA LEU A 112 -0.45 10.50 12.33
C LEU A 112 0.93 10.11 11.80
N ALA A 113 0.99 9.81 10.50
CA ALA A 113 2.20 9.36 9.85
C ALA A 113 2.18 9.66 8.35
N SER A 114 3.36 9.77 7.77
CA SER A 114 3.56 9.79 6.33
C SER A 114 4.57 8.72 5.92
N TYR A 115 4.22 7.91 4.95
CA TYR A 115 5.10 6.96 4.28
C TYR A 115 5.43 7.47 2.89
N GLU A 116 6.68 7.33 2.47
CA GLU A 116 7.11 7.53 1.10
C GLU A 116 8.03 6.39 0.67
N LYS A 117 7.73 5.81 -0.50
CA LYS A 117 8.66 4.95 -1.22
C LYS A 117 9.07 5.63 -2.52
N ASN A 118 10.35 5.96 -2.63
CA ASN A 118 10.86 6.70 -3.78
C ASN A 118 11.19 5.78 -4.97
N ALA A 119 11.53 6.35 -6.12
CA ALA A 119 11.87 5.60 -7.34
C ALA A 119 13.00 4.56 -7.15
N SER A 120 13.95 4.82 -6.25
CA SER A 120 15.03 3.87 -5.90
C SER A 120 14.58 2.77 -4.93
N GLY A 121 13.33 2.81 -4.45
CA GLY A 121 12.77 1.84 -3.51
C GLY A 121 13.06 2.15 -2.04
N TRP A 122 13.73 3.27 -1.74
CA TRP A 122 13.97 3.68 -0.35
C TRP A 122 12.67 4.10 0.30
N VAL A 123 12.49 3.65 1.54
CA VAL A 123 11.30 3.90 2.35
C VAL A 123 11.64 4.94 3.41
N HIS A 124 10.89 6.03 3.41
CA HIS A 124 10.89 7.04 4.45
C HIS A 124 9.55 7.00 5.18
N LEU A 125 9.56 6.64 6.46
CA LEU A 125 8.40 6.74 7.34
C LEU A 125 8.66 7.84 8.36
N ARG A 126 7.73 8.78 8.46
CA ARG A 126 7.70 9.81 9.50
C ARG A 126 6.42 9.68 10.31
N ARG A 127 6.53 9.70 11.63
CA ARG A 127 5.42 9.75 12.58
C ARG A 127 5.38 11.14 13.22
N TYR A 128 4.20 11.61 13.59
CA TYR A 128 3.95 12.95 14.13
C TYR A 128 3.39 12.88 15.55
#